data_AF-A0A950AFL3-F1
#
_entry.id   AF-A0A950AFL3-F1
#
_cell.length_a   1.000
_cell.length_b   1.000
_cell.length_c   1.000
_cell.angle_alpha   90.00
_cell.angle_beta   90.00
_cell.angle_gamma   90.00
#
_symmetry.space_group_name_H-M   'P 1'
#
loop_
_entity.id
_entity.type
_entity.pdbx_description
1 polymer ?
#
loop_
_entity_poly.entity_id
_entity_poly.type
_entity_poly.pdbx_seq_one_letter_code
_entity_poly.pdbx_strand_id
1 'polypeptide(L)'
;MNPKNSPFEKKFLPYFLFFGIGVAGYFAANWIFPGGTGATMQNLAVAVGWGGALLVGLIGVAVVYRMFNGTINLTQLVSEPSGEASMSRFQLLVFTFVIAISFILITVSNQKAGFPEIPATVLALLGISAGSYIVSKGIQKDITIAKIPPTISVSPDSITAVPGQSVTFTASATGTGTLTYQWQRIGRGQQVAVDIPGQQQQSLRLTADFAYDGSEFQCKVSADSGEATSAPVKLHVQEDRG
;
A
#
# COMPACT_ATOMS: atom_id res chain seq x y z
N MET A 1 11.93 -0.58 -11.62
CA MET A 1 10.81 -0.87 -12.55
C MET A 1 9.77 0.25 -12.45
N ASN A 2 9.32 0.77 -13.58
CA ASN A 2 8.45 1.95 -13.72
C ASN A 2 7.01 1.69 -13.21
N PRO A 3 6.43 2.52 -12.32
CA PRO A 3 5.09 2.32 -11.74
C PRO A 3 3.92 2.75 -12.65
N LYS A 4 4.17 3.03 -13.93
CA LYS A 4 3.11 3.41 -14.88
C LYS A 4 2.36 2.19 -15.42
N ASN A 5 1.18 1.98 -14.82
CA ASN A 5 0.01 1.32 -15.38
C ASN A 5 0.15 -0.18 -15.62
N SER A 6 -0.37 -0.96 -14.67
CA SER A 6 -0.55 -2.39 -14.85
C SER A 6 -1.37 -2.68 -16.13
N PRO A 7 -1.06 -3.77 -16.87
CA PRO A 7 -1.80 -4.14 -18.08
C PRO A 7 -3.30 -4.40 -17.80
N PHE A 8 -3.68 -4.61 -16.54
CA PHE A 8 -5.06 -4.72 -16.09
C PHE A 8 -5.85 -3.41 -16.22
N GLU A 9 -5.28 -2.27 -15.82
CA GLU A 9 -5.96 -0.96 -15.92
C GLU A 9 -6.24 -0.54 -17.36
N LYS A 10 -5.29 -0.80 -18.28
CA LYS A 10 -5.48 -0.46 -19.70
C LYS A 10 -6.46 -1.38 -20.42
N LYS A 11 -6.61 -2.62 -19.97
CA LYS A 11 -7.31 -3.67 -20.72
C LYS A 11 -8.59 -4.16 -20.07
N PHE A 12 -8.87 -3.85 -18.81
CA PHE A 12 -10.03 -4.39 -18.07
C PHE A 12 -10.96 -3.29 -17.54
N LEU A 13 -10.42 -2.13 -17.17
CA LEU A 13 -11.18 -0.96 -16.76
C LEU A 13 -12.20 -0.46 -17.82
N PRO A 14 -11.89 -0.44 -19.14
CA PRO A 14 -12.89 -0.11 -20.14
C PRO A 14 -14.06 -1.11 -20.14
N TYR A 15 -13.81 -2.43 -20.00
CA TYR A 15 -14.89 -3.44 -20.03
C TYR A 15 -15.82 -3.36 -18.81
N PHE A 16 -15.31 -2.99 -17.63
CA PHE A 16 -16.13 -2.71 -16.44
C PHE A 16 -16.96 -1.42 -16.58
N LEU A 17 -16.38 -0.36 -17.16
CA LEU A 17 -17.11 0.87 -17.49
C LEU A 17 -18.18 0.61 -18.55
N PHE A 18 -17.89 -0.19 -19.58
CA PHE A 18 -18.86 -0.57 -20.61
C PHE A 18 -19.98 -1.45 -20.06
N PHE A 19 -19.73 -2.27 -19.04
CA PHE A 19 -20.77 -3.03 -18.35
C PHE A 19 -21.75 -2.11 -17.60
N GLY A 20 -21.24 -1.09 -16.91
CA GLY A 20 -22.06 -0.05 -16.28
C GLY A 20 -22.82 0.82 -17.28
N ILE A 21 -22.21 1.14 -18.42
CA ILE A 21 -22.82 1.93 -19.50
C ILE A 21 -23.90 1.13 -20.25
N GLY A 22 -23.76 -0.18 -20.40
CA GLY A 22 -24.77 -1.03 -21.04
C GLY A 22 -26.07 -1.10 -20.23
N VAL A 23 -25.97 -1.19 -18.91
CA VAL A 23 -27.12 -1.13 -17.99
C VAL A 23 -27.70 0.30 -17.98
N ALA A 24 -26.86 1.34 -17.93
CA ALA A 24 -27.31 2.73 -18.01
C ALA A 24 -27.96 3.09 -19.37
N GLY A 25 -27.55 2.46 -20.47
CA GLY A 25 -28.09 2.70 -21.81
C GLY A 25 -29.53 2.22 -21.96
N TYR A 26 -29.91 1.13 -21.28
CA TYR A 26 -31.30 0.65 -21.25
C TYR A 26 -32.20 1.56 -20.38
N PHE A 27 -31.69 2.02 -19.23
CA PHE A 27 -32.40 3.02 -18.41
C PHE A 27 -32.50 4.38 -19.10
N ALA A 28 -31.46 4.79 -19.85
CA ALA A 28 -31.48 6.01 -20.65
C ALA A 28 -32.45 5.90 -21.83
N ALA A 29 -32.58 4.75 -22.49
CA ALA A 29 -33.56 4.55 -23.55
C ALA A 29 -35.01 4.70 -23.04
N ASN A 30 -35.29 4.25 -21.82
CA ASN A 30 -36.60 4.42 -21.17
C ASN A 30 -36.85 5.86 -20.68
N TRP A 31 -35.79 6.66 -20.50
CA TRP A 31 -35.86 8.07 -20.07
C TRP A 31 -35.86 9.06 -21.26
N ILE A 32 -35.19 8.70 -22.38
CA ILE A 32 -35.06 9.51 -23.60
C ILE A 32 -36.29 9.35 -24.51
N PHE A 33 -36.98 8.19 -24.47
CA PHE A 33 -38.21 7.96 -25.21
C PHE A 33 -39.38 7.61 -24.28
N PRO A 34 -39.92 8.58 -23.52
CA PRO A 34 -41.11 8.35 -22.72
C PRO A 34 -42.32 8.30 -23.67
N GLY A 35 -42.63 7.11 -24.20
CA GLY A 35 -43.89 6.87 -24.93
C GLY A 35 -43.79 6.49 -26.41
N GLY A 36 -42.88 5.58 -26.80
CA GLY A 36 -42.94 4.94 -28.12
C GLY A 36 -44.15 3.99 -28.24
N THR A 37 -45.32 4.52 -28.60
CA THR A 37 -46.62 3.84 -28.70
C THR A 37 -46.79 2.91 -29.92
N GLY A 38 -45.77 2.12 -30.24
CA GLY A 38 -45.82 1.15 -31.33
C GLY A 38 -45.16 -0.18 -30.95
N ALA A 39 -45.85 -1.29 -31.17
CA ALA A 39 -45.36 -2.65 -30.89
C ALA A 39 -43.98 -2.93 -31.53
N THR A 40 -43.65 -2.25 -32.64
CA THR A 40 -42.37 -2.37 -33.35
C THR A 40 -41.18 -1.77 -32.60
N MET A 41 -41.33 -0.59 -31.99
CA MET A 41 -40.27 0.06 -31.20
C MET A 41 -39.99 -0.70 -29.89
N GLN A 42 -41.03 -1.24 -29.26
CA GLN A 42 -40.91 -2.04 -28.04
C GLN A 42 -40.25 -3.40 -28.32
N ASN A 43 -40.62 -4.06 -29.42
CA ASN A 43 -39.96 -5.30 -29.86
C ASN A 43 -38.48 -5.08 -30.22
N LEU A 44 -38.15 -3.93 -30.83
CA LEU A 44 -36.76 -3.55 -31.12
C LEU A 44 -35.96 -3.34 -29.83
N ALA A 45 -36.52 -2.63 -28.85
CA ALA A 45 -35.88 -2.43 -27.54
C ALA A 45 -35.63 -3.76 -26.81
N VAL A 46 -36.59 -4.69 -26.86
CA VAL A 46 -36.43 -6.04 -26.31
C VAL A 46 -35.34 -6.82 -27.07
N ALA A 47 -35.33 -6.78 -28.40
CA ALA A 47 -34.32 -7.45 -29.23
C ALA A 47 -32.90 -6.93 -28.99
N VAL A 48 -32.73 -5.60 -28.87
CA VAL A 48 -31.44 -4.97 -28.52
C VAL A 48 -31.01 -5.39 -27.12
N GLY A 49 -31.94 -5.44 -26.17
CA GLY A 49 -31.66 -5.93 -24.82
C GLY A 49 -31.14 -7.37 -24.82
N TRP A 50 -31.84 -8.30 -25.49
CA TRP A 50 -31.41 -9.71 -25.60
C TRP A 50 -30.07 -9.85 -26.32
N GLY A 51 -29.81 -9.06 -27.36
CA GLY A 51 -28.51 -9.00 -28.02
C GLY A 51 -27.39 -8.55 -27.07
N GLY A 52 -27.64 -7.52 -26.25
CA GLY A 52 -26.71 -7.05 -25.23
C GLY A 52 -26.44 -8.10 -24.14
N ALA A 53 -27.49 -8.78 -23.67
CA ALA A 53 -27.36 -9.84 -22.67
C ALA A 53 -26.58 -11.06 -23.19
N LEU A 54 -26.81 -11.45 -24.45
CA LEU A 54 -26.08 -12.53 -25.10
C LEU A 54 -24.59 -12.16 -25.25
N LEU A 55 -24.29 -10.93 -25.70
CA LEU A 55 -22.92 -10.45 -25.83
C LEU A 55 -22.19 -10.44 -24.48
N VAL A 56 -22.85 -9.95 -23.42
CA VAL A 56 -22.34 -10.01 -22.05
C VAL A 56 -22.11 -11.45 -21.59
N GLY A 57 -23.07 -12.34 -21.83
CA GLY A 57 -22.97 -13.75 -21.46
C GLY A 57 -21.80 -14.44 -22.16
N LEU A 58 -21.59 -14.18 -23.46
CA LEU A 58 -20.45 -14.69 -24.22
C LEU A 58 -19.12 -14.15 -23.71
N ILE A 59 -19.05 -12.88 -23.33
CA ILE A 59 -17.87 -12.29 -22.69
C ILE A 59 -17.59 -13.00 -21.35
N GLY A 60 -18.63 -13.20 -20.53
CA GLY A 60 -18.52 -13.93 -19.26
C GLY A 60 -17.99 -15.36 -19.45
N VAL A 61 -18.56 -16.11 -20.39
CA VAL A 61 -18.11 -17.47 -20.73
C VAL A 61 -16.68 -17.46 -21.29
N ALA A 62 -16.32 -16.50 -22.13
CA ALA A 62 -14.97 -16.36 -22.66
C ALA A 62 -13.95 -16.05 -21.55
N VAL A 63 -14.32 -15.25 -20.54
CA VAL A 63 -13.49 -14.98 -19.36
C VAL A 63 -13.30 -16.24 -18.53
N VAL A 64 -14.37 -17.00 -18.25
CA VAL A 64 -14.28 -18.28 -17.52
C VAL A 64 -13.44 -19.30 -18.29
N TYR A 65 -13.65 -19.43 -19.59
CA TYR A 65 -12.85 -20.31 -20.46
C TYR A 65 -11.36 -19.93 -20.44
N ARG A 66 -11.06 -18.64 -20.51
CA ARG A 66 -9.69 -18.12 -20.42
C ARG A 66 -9.06 -18.29 -19.04
N MET A 67 -9.87 -18.37 -17.98
CA MET A 67 -9.46 -18.71 -16.63
C MET A 67 -9.05 -20.18 -16.54
N PHE A 68 -9.85 -21.10 -17.09
CA PHE A 68 -9.53 -22.53 -17.13
C PHE A 68 -8.29 -22.84 -17.99
N ASN A 69 -8.10 -22.12 -19.10
CA ASN A 69 -6.91 -22.28 -19.95
C ASN A 69 -5.65 -21.58 -19.39
N GLY A 70 -5.67 -21.05 -18.16
CA GLY A 70 -4.52 -20.43 -17.51
C GLY A 70 -4.05 -19.10 -18.11
N THR A 71 -4.79 -18.55 -19.08
CA THR A 71 -4.44 -17.27 -19.71
C THR A 71 -4.78 -16.06 -18.83
N ILE A 72 -5.70 -16.24 -17.87
CA ILE A 72 -6.05 -15.26 -16.84
C ILE A 72 -5.59 -15.81 -15.49
N ASN A 73 -4.49 -15.27 -14.97
CA ASN A 73 -3.99 -15.62 -13.65
C ASN A 73 -4.87 -14.96 -12.58
N LEU A 74 -5.68 -15.76 -11.86
CA LEU A 74 -6.53 -15.26 -10.77
C LEU A 74 -5.73 -14.51 -9.72
N THR A 75 -4.50 -14.96 -9.45
CA THR A 75 -3.59 -14.32 -8.51
C THR A 75 -3.42 -12.85 -8.84
N GLN A 76 -3.28 -12.47 -10.12
CA GLN A 76 -3.17 -11.06 -10.52
C GLN A 76 -4.48 -10.27 -10.43
N LEU A 77 -5.63 -10.94 -10.47
CA LEU A 77 -6.95 -10.31 -10.34
C LEU A 77 -7.27 -9.99 -8.88
N VAL A 78 -6.89 -10.90 -7.99
CA VAL A 78 -7.17 -10.75 -6.56
C VAL A 78 -6.01 -10.15 -5.80
N SER A 79 -4.78 -10.12 -6.32
CA SER A 79 -3.62 -9.57 -5.60
C SER A 79 -3.41 -8.07 -5.85
N GLU A 80 -2.77 -7.44 -4.88
CA GLU A 80 -2.24 -6.08 -4.99
C GLU A 80 -0.86 -6.10 -5.66
N PRO A 81 -0.34 -4.94 -6.11
CA PRO A 81 1.01 -4.86 -6.67
C PRO A 81 2.11 -5.30 -5.70
N SER A 82 1.83 -5.28 -4.39
CA SER A 82 2.69 -5.81 -3.32
C SER A 82 2.77 -7.34 -3.29
N GLY A 83 1.92 -8.05 -4.04
CA GLY A 83 1.83 -9.51 -4.04
C GLY A 83 0.86 -10.09 -3.00
N GLU A 84 0.31 -9.26 -2.11
CA GLU A 84 -0.69 -9.67 -1.12
C GLU A 84 -2.08 -9.83 -1.73
N ALA A 85 -2.92 -10.67 -1.13
CA ALA A 85 -4.30 -10.85 -1.56
C ALA A 85 -5.18 -9.64 -1.17
N SER A 86 -5.89 -9.09 -2.14
CA SER A 86 -6.84 -7.98 -1.98
C SER A 86 -8.26 -8.54 -1.76
N MET A 87 -8.73 -8.48 -0.52
CA MET A 87 -10.08 -8.93 -0.15
C MET A 87 -11.18 -8.15 -0.89
N SER A 88 -10.98 -6.87 -1.18
CA SER A 88 -11.95 -6.03 -1.88
C SER A 88 -12.11 -6.40 -3.36
N ARG A 89 -11.01 -6.74 -4.06
CA ARG A 89 -11.05 -7.22 -5.46
C ARG A 89 -11.71 -8.59 -5.57
N PHE A 90 -11.42 -9.46 -4.62
CA PHE A 90 -12.07 -10.77 -4.53
C PHE A 90 -13.58 -10.63 -4.31
N GLN A 91 -13.99 -9.80 -3.35
CA GLN A 91 -15.40 -9.50 -3.09
C GLN A 91 -16.11 -8.96 -4.35
N LEU A 92 -15.53 -7.96 -5.03
CA LEU A 92 -16.09 -7.40 -6.26
C LEU A 92 -16.27 -8.46 -7.36
N LEU A 93 -15.28 -9.35 -7.52
CA LEU A 93 -15.33 -10.41 -8.51
C LEU A 93 -16.45 -11.40 -8.19
N VAL A 94 -16.51 -11.92 -6.97
CA VAL A 94 -17.54 -12.89 -6.56
C VAL A 94 -18.95 -12.29 -6.70
N PHE A 95 -19.17 -11.07 -6.21
CA PHE A 95 -20.49 -10.43 -6.30
C PHE A 95 -20.94 -10.20 -7.75
N THR A 96 -20.01 -9.80 -8.62
CA THR A 96 -20.31 -9.59 -10.04
C THR A 96 -20.72 -10.90 -10.72
N PHE A 97 -20.01 -12.00 -10.44
CA PHE A 97 -20.35 -13.33 -10.97
C PHE A 97 -21.69 -13.84 -10.44
N VAL A 98 -21.93 -13.71 -9.14
CA VAL A 98 -23.19 -14.15 -8.51
C VAL A 98 -24.39 -13.42 -9.10
N ILE A 99 -24.29 -12.10 -9.27
CA ILE A 99 -25.37 -11.29 -9.85
C ILE A 99 -25.57 -11.63 -11.34
N ALA A 100 -24.48 -11.76 -12.10
CA ALA A 100 -24.57 -12.12 -13.52
C ALA A 100 -25.23 -13.49 -13.72
N ILE A 101 -24.85 -14.51 -12.96
CA ILE A 101 -25.44 -15.85 -13.02
C ILE A 101 -26.90 -15.81 -12.57
N SER A 102 -27.21 -15.12 -11.47
CA SER A 102 -28.58 -14.97 -10.98
C SER A 102 -29.48 -14.30 -12.02
N PHE A 103 -28.97 -13.28 -12.70
CA PHE A 103 -29.70 -12.57 -13.76
C PHE A 103 -29.99 -13.49 -14.96
N ILE A 104 -29.01 -14.28 -15.39
CA ILE A 104 -29.18 -15.27 -16.46
C ILE A 104 -30.22 -16.32 -16.06
N LEU A 105 -30.12 -16.87 -14.84
CA LEU A 105 -31.04 -17.91 -14.36
C LEU A 105 -32.49 -17.41 -14.26
N ILE A 106 -32.70 -16.21 -13.72
CA ILE A 106 -34.04 -15.60 -13.62
C ILE A 106 -34.63 -15.35 -15.00
N THR A 107 -33.80 -14.90 -15.95
CA THR A 107 -34.21 -14.61 -17.33
C THR A 107 -34.58 -15.86 -18.11
N VAL A 108 -33.84 -16.96 -17.93
CA VAL A 108 -34.16 -18.25 -18.57
C VAL A 108 -35.37 -18.94 -17.92
N SER A 109 -35.53 -18.81 -16.61
CA SER A 109 -36.63 -19.44 -15.87
C SER A 109 -37.97 -18.70 -16.04
N ASN A 110 -37.97 -17.38 -16.20
CA ASN A 110 -39.19 -16.62 -16.44
C ASN A 110 -39.43 -16.51 -17.95
N GLN A 111 -40.30 -17.36 -18.49
CA GLN A 111 -40.75 -17.37 -19.90
C GLN A 111 -41.49 -16.08 -20.35
N LYS A 112 -41.38 -14.98 -19.61
CA LYS A 112 -41.92 -13.66 -19.98
C LYS A 112 -40.89 -12.91 -20.82
N ALA A 113 -41.31 -12.40 -21.96
CA ALA A 113 -40.49 -11.55 -22.83
C ALA A 113 -40.22 -10.19 -22.14
N GLY A 114 -39.22 -10.15 -21.27
CA GLY A 114 -38.82 -8.94 -20.57
C GLY A 114 -37.61 -9.19 -19.69
N PHE A 115 -36.72 -8.20 -19.60
CA PHE A 115 -35.61 -8.25 -18.66
C PHE A 115 -36.14 -8.19 -17.22
N PRO A 116 -35.63 -9.02 -16.29
CA PRO A 116 -36.04 -8.94 -14.91
C PRO A 116 -35.62 -7.59 -14.31
N GLU A 117 -36.53 -6.95 -13.59
CA GLU A 117 -36.24 -5.70 -12.87
C GLU A 117 -35.21 -5.99 -11.78
N ILE A 118 -34.07 -5.29 -11.83
CA ILE A 118 -33.02 -5.44 -10.83
C ILE A 118 -33.45 -4.66 -9.58
N PRO A 119 -33.61 -5.31 -8.41
CA PRO A 119 -33.98 -4.62 -7.19
C PRO A 119 -32.98 -3.52 -6.83
N ALA A 120 -33.47 -2.38 -6.35
CA ALA A 120 -32.61 -1.25 -5.95
C ALA A 120 -31.56 -1.64 -4.89
N THR A 121 -31.85 -2.65 -4.07
CA THR A 121 -30.92 -3.21 -3.08
C THR A 121 -29.72 -3.90 -3.72
N VAL A 122 -29.89 -4.60 -4.85
CA VAL A 122 -28.79 -5.24 -5.59
C VAL A 122 -27.88 -4.18 -6.22
N LEU A 123 -28.47 -3.12 -6.77
CA LEU A 123 -27.72 -1.97 -7.30
C LEU A 123 -26.96 -1.24 -6.18
N ALA A 124 -27.59 -1.07 -5.01
CA ALA A 124 -26.94 -0.47 -3.85
C ALA A 124 -25.76 -1.31 -3.35
N LEU A 125 -25.89 -2.64 -3.25
CA LEU A 125 -24.81 -3.54 -2.85
C LEU A 125 -23.64 -3.54 -3.84
N LEU A 126 -23.92 -3.44 -5.14
CA LEU A 126 -22.90 -3.24 -6.18
C LEU A 126 -22.18 -1.89 -6.01
N GLY A 127 -22.94 -0.82 -5.75
CA GLY A 127 -22.41 0.51 -5.48
C GLY A 127 -21.51 0.54 -4.24
N ILE A 128 -21.92 -0.12 -3.15
CA ILE A 128 -21.11 -0.23 -1.93
C ILE A 128 -19.82 -1.01 -2.20
N SER A 129 -19.87 -2.11 -2.94
CA SER A 129 -18.68 -2.91 -3.25
C SER A 129 -17.68 -2.10 -4.11
N ALA A 130 -18.14 -1.44 -5.17
CA ALA A 130 -17.31 -0.57 -5.99
C ALA A 130 -16.78 0.64 -5.21
N GLY A 131 -17.60 1.24 -4.35
CA GLY A 131 -17.24 2.34 -3.46
C GLY A 131 -16.15 1.96 -2.47
N SER A 132 -16.30 0.82 -1.79
CA SER A 132 -15.30 0.29 -0.84
C SER A 132 -13.94 0.03 -1.51
N TYR A 133 -13.93 -0.39 -2.77
CA TYR A 133 -12.69 -0.61 -3.53
C TYR A 133 -11.97 0.70 -3.86
N ILE A 134 -12.72 1.72 -4.31
CA ILE A 134 -12.16 3.04 -4.60
C ILE A 134 -11.64 3.69 -3.31
N VAL A 135 -12.40 3.60 -2.22
CA VAL A 135 -11.98 4.09 -0.89
C VAL A 135 -10.75 3.33 -0.40
N SER A 136 -10.71 2.01 -0.52
CA SER A 136 -9.54 1.19 -0.17
C SER A 136 -8.30 1.60 -0.98
N LYS A 137 -8.42 1.84 -2.28
CA LYS A 137 -7.34 2.41 -3.11
C LYS A 137 -6.94 3.82 -2.68
N GLY A 138 -7.89 4.64 -2.23
CA GLY A 138 -7.64 5.99 -1.74
C GLY A 138 -6.85 6.00 -0.43
N ILE A 139 -7.19 5.13 0.51
CA ILE A 139 -6.50 5.00 1.81
C ILE A 139 -5.07 4.49 1.61
N GLN A 140 -4.84 3.59 0.65
CA GLN A 140 -3.49 3.11 0.35
C GLN A 140 -2.58 4.17 -0.28
N LYS A 141 -3.14 5.22 -0.89
CA LYS A 141 -2.36 6.18 -1.68
C LYS A 141 -1.61 7.22 -0.84
N ASP A 142 -2.02 7.49 0.39
CA ASP A 142 -1.33 8.48 1.24
C ASP A 142 -1.53 8.16 2.74
N ILE A 143 -0.89 7.10 3.23
CA ILE A 143 -0.45 7.13 4.64
C ILE A 143 0.89 7.86 4.66
N THR A 144 0.84 9.18 4.51
CA THR A 144 2.00 10.03 4.76
C THR A 144 2.19 10.09 6.27
N ILE A 145 2.87 9.09 6.82
CA ILE A 145 3.33 9.16 8.21
C ILE A 145 4.26 10.37 8.28
N ALA A 146 3.86 11.39 9.07
CA ALA A 146 4.69 12.55 9.31
C ALA A 146 6.06 12.08 9.82
N LYS A 147 7.09 12.24 8.98
CA LYS A 147 8.45 11.82 9.32
C LYS A 147 9.03 12.80 10.33
N ILE A 148 9.14 12.39 11.58
CA ILE A 148 9.79 13.18 12.64
C ILE A 148 11.32 12.99 12.48
N PRO A 149 12.08 14.08 12.25
CA PRO A 149 13.55 14.01 12.15
C PRO A 149 14.16 13.45 13.45
N PRO A 150 15.30 12.75 13.38
CA PRO A 150 15.91 12.19 14.57
C PRO A 150 16.41 13.31 15.50
N THR A 151 16.27 13.10 16.80
CA THR A 151 16.94 13.87 17.85
C THR A 151 17.72 12.90 18.73
N ILE A 152 18.92 13.28 19.15
CA ILE A 152 19.83 12.39 19.86
C ILE A 152 20.49 13.09 21.05
N SER A 153 20.61 12.36 22.16
CA SER A 153 21.44 12.71 23.31
C SER A 153 22.34 11.55 23.69
N VAL A 154 23.49 11.85 24.30
CA VAL A 154 24.42 10.85 24.83
C VAL A 154 24.61 11.09 26.32
N SER A 155 24.70 10.02 27.10
CA SER A 155 24.95 10.08 28.54
C SER A 155 25.92 8.98 28.96
N PRO A 156 26.80 9.22 29.95
CA PRO A 156 27.04 10.51 30.63
C PRO A 156 27.91 11.49 29.81
N ASP A 157 27.87 12.78 30.16
CA ASP A 157 28.61 13.85 29.46
C ASP A 157 30.13 13.74 29.61
N SER A 158 30.59 13.15 30.70
CA SER A 158 31.99 12.82 30.91
C SER A 158 32.15 11.58 31.80
N ILE A 159 33.20 10.81 31.54
CA ILE A 159 33.62 9.69 32.39
C ILE A 159 35.09 9.86 32.72
N THR A 160 35.44 9.66 33.98
CA THR A 160 36.81 9.50 34.43
C THR A 160 37.05 8.04 34.77
N ALA A 161 38.04 7.41 34.16
CA ALA A 161 38.35 6.00 34.35
C ALA A 161 39.85 5.77 34.52
N VAL A 162 40.21 4.63 35.08
CA VAL A 162 41.60 4.16 35.17
C VAL A 162 41.90 3.29 33.94
N PRO A 163 43.14 3.27 33.41
CA PRO A 163 43.51 2.38 32.30
C PRO A 163 43.06 0.93 32.54
N GLY A 164 42.50 0.29 31.52
CA GLY A 164 41.98 -1.07 31.58
C GLY A 164 40.54 -1.19 32.08
N GLN A 165 39.92 -0.13 32.62
CA GLN A 165 38.51 -0.16 32.99
C GLN A 165 37.59 -0.09 31.78
N SER A 166 36.47 -0.80 31.84
CA SER A 166 35.43 -0.70 30.80
C SER A 166 34.59 0.56 31.03
N VAL A 167 34.49 1.39 29.98
CA VAL A 167 33.71 2.63 29.94
C VAL A 167 32.57 2.46 28.96
N THR A 168 31.37 2.94 29.32
CA THR A 168 30.18 2.87 28.46
C THR A 168 29.52 4.22 28.31
N PHE A 169 29.35 4.67 27.07
CA PHE A 169 28.48 5.79 26.71
C PHE A 169 27.21 5.24 26.05
N THR A 170 26.07 5.85 26.35
CA THR A 170 24.77 5.42 25.81
C THR A 170 24.10 6.56 25.05
N ALA A 171 23.75 6.31 23.80
CA ALA A 171 22.98 7.21 22.95
C ALA A 171 21.48 6.89 23.07
N SER A 172 20.69 7.93 23.32
CA SER A 172 19.23 7.88 23.26
C SER A 172 18.78 8.72 22.08
N ALA A 173 18.17 8.08 21.08
CA ALA A 173 17.63 8.76 19.91
C ALA A 173 16.13 8.50 19.75
N THR A 174 15.41 9.54 19.33
CA THR A 174 13.99 9.48 19.00
C THR A 174 13.78 9.98 17.58
N GLY A 175 12.93 9.34 16.80
CA GLY A 175 12.66 9.68 15.41
C GLY A 175 11.71 8.67 14.78
N THR A 176 11.22 8.96 13.57
CA THR A 176 10.35 8.02 12.82
C THR A 176 11.16 7.21 11.82
N GLY A 177 10.92 5.90 11.75
CA GLY A 177 11.60 4.99 10.82
C GLY A 177 12.72 4.18 11.49
N THR A 178 13.55 3.53 10.67
CA THR A 178 14.70 2.74 11.16
C THR A 178 15.83 3.69 11.54
N LEU A 179 16.24 3.69 12.81
CA LEU A 179 17.36 4.49 13.30
C LEU A 179 18.64 3.66 13.23
N THR A 180 19.66 4.19 12.56
CA THR A 180 21.01 3.61 12.53
C THR A 180 21.97 4.49 13.31
N TYR A 181 22.87 3.88 14.08
CA TYR A 181 23.82 4.60 14.92
C TYR A 181 25.22 4.43 14.34
N GLN A 182 26.06 5.45 14.48
CA GLN A 182 27.49 5.39 14.16
C GLN A 182 28.23 6.26 15.17
N TRP A 183 29.07 5.62 15.99
CA TRP A 183 29.93 6.34 16.92
C TRP A 183 31.17 6.89 16.23
N GLN A 184 31.55 8.10 16.64
CA GLN A 184 32.70 8.82 16.13
C GLN A 184 33.56 9.29 17.30
N ARG A 185 34.87 9.32 17.07
CA ARG A 185 35.86 9.83 18.01
C ARG A 185 36.50 11.10 17.44
N ILE A 186 36.65 12.09 18.30
CA ILE A 186 37.46 13.28 18.08
C ILE A 186 38.66 13.15 19.02
N GLY A 187 39.87 12.95 18.48
CA GLY A 187 41.06 12.87 19.32
C GLY A 187 41.38 14.20 20.00
N ARG A 188 42.15 14.15 21.08
CA ARG A 188 42.55 15.35 21.84
C ARG A 188 43.23 16.38 20.92
N GLY A 189 42.67 17.58 20.84
CA GLY A 189 43.17 18.66 19.99
C GLY A 189 42.89 18.49 18.49
N GLN A 190 42.13 17.47 18.11
CA GLN A 190 41.64 17.31 16.74
C GLN A 190 40.28 18.01 16.58
N GLN A 191 39.97 18.40 15.35
CA GLN A 191 38.68 19.02 14.99
C GLN A 191 37.80 18.12 14.12
N VAL A 192 38.35 16.98 13.66
CA VAL A 192 37.67 16.06 12.75
C VAL A 192 37.23 14.83 13.54
N ALA A 193 35.94 14.51 13.45
CA ALA A 193 35.38 13.28 13.97
C ALA A 193 35.65 12.12 12.99
N VAL A 194 36.14 11.01 13.52
CA VAL A 194 36.43 9.78 12.75
C VAL A 194 35.53 8.66 13.24
N ASP A 195 34.88 7.97 12.30
CA ASP A 195 34.02 6.82 12.61
C ASP A 195 34.82 5.71 13.30
N ILE A 196 34.26 5.16 14.37
CA ILE A 196 34.80 3.99 15.05
C ILE A 196 34.23 2.74 14.35
N PRO A 197 35.05 1.93 13.66
CA PRO A 197 34.56 0.79 12.89
C PRO A 197 33.77 -0.20 13.76
N GLY A 198 32.60 -0.62 13.27
CA GLY A 198 31.76 -1.62 13.94
C GLY A 198 30.94 -1.10 15.14
N GLN A 199 31.07 0.17 15.53
CA GLN A 199 30.31 0.76 16.63
C GLN A 199 29.00 1.37 16.13
N GLN A 200 28.02 0.50 15.87
CA GLN A 200 26.71 0.87 15.32
C GLN A 200 25.53 0.62 16.29
N GLN A 201 25.86 0.38 17.55
CA GLN A 201 24.89 0.14 18.62
C GLN A 201 24.60 1.43 19.40
N GLN A 202 23.49 1.43 20.15
CA GLN A 202 23.16 2.52 21.06
C GLN A 202 24.21 2.72 22.17
N SER A 203 24.91 1.67 22.57
CA SER A 203 25.99 1.76 23.57
C SER A 203 27.35 1.66 22.90
N LEU A 204 28.23 2.63 23.17
CA LEU A 204 29.65 2.54 22.87
C LEU A 204 30.37 2.01 24.10
N ARG A 205 31.00 0.84 23.98
CA ARG A 205 31.85 0.26 25.02
C ARG A 205 33.31 0.40 24.62
N LEU A 206 34.10 0.98 25.50
CA LEU A 206 35.52 1.21 25.33
C LEU A 206 36.27 0.64 26.52
N THR A 207 37.52 0.23 26.29
CA THR A 207 38.48 0.03 27.39
C THR A 207 39.26 1.33 27.53
N ALA A 208 39.28 1.90 28.74
CA ALA A 208 40.02 3.11 29.03
C ALA A 208 41.51 2.88 28.76
N ASP A 209 42.11 3.76 27.98
CA ASP A 209 43.52 3.75 27.61
C ASP A 209 44.00 5.20 27.67
N PHE A 210 45.25 5.45 28.07
CA PHE A 210 45.81 6.80 28.08
C PHE A 210 45.78 7.46 26.70
N ALA A 211 45.79 6.68 25.62
CA ALA A 211 45.61 7.17 24.26
C ALA A 211 44.23 7.81 24.04
N TYR A 212 43.23 7.50 24.87
CA TYR A 212 41.90 8.11 24.83
C TYR A 212 41.74 9.31 25.77
N ASP A 213 42.73 9.63 26.62
CA ASP A 213 42.61 10.75 27.56
C ASP A 213 42.40 12.10 26.84
N GLY A 214 41.32 12.79 27.21
CA GLY A 214 40.91 14.05 26.59
C GLY A 214 40.34 13.90 25.18
N SER A 215 40.01 12.67 24.75
CA SER A 215 39.22 12.45 23.54
C SER A 215 37.74 12.72 23.79
N GLU A 216 37.08 13.20 22.75
CA GLU A 216 35.63 13.39 22.71
C GLU A 216 34.98 12.32 21.84
N PHE A 217 33.77 11.91 22.22
CA PHE A 217 32.97 10.91 21.51
C PHE A 217 31.62 11.51 21.17
N GLN A 218 31.15 11.27 19.96
CA GLN A 218 29.81 11.68 19.53
C GLN A 218 29.15 10.55 18.77
N CYS A 219 27.82 10.52 18.79
CA CYS A 219 27.05 9.56 18.02
C CYS A 219 26.30 10.29 16.92
N LYS A 220 26.42 9.78 15.69
CA LYS A 220 25.59 10.18 14.56
C LYS A 220 24.47 9.17 14.40
N VAL A 221 23.24 9.66 14.25
CA VAL A 221 22.07 8.83 13.94
C VAL A 221 21.51 9.23 12.59
N SER A 222 21.31 8.23 11.73
CA SER A 222 20.71 8.41 10.41
C SER A 222 19.36 7.69 10.34
N ALA A 223 18.38 8.39 9.78
CA ALA A 223 17.01 7.94 9.58
C ALA A 223 16.53 8.32 8.17
N ASP A 224 15.44 7.71 7.70
CA ASP A 224 14.82 8.03 6.40
C ASP A 224 14.29 9.48 6.30
N SER A 225 14.28 10.19 7.42
CA SER A 225 13.83 11.57 7.58
C SER A 225 14.98 12.58 7.68
N GLY A 226 16.23 12.11 7.78
CA GLY A 226 17.41 12.96 7.97
C GLY A 226 18.40 12.38 8.96
N GLU A 227 19.37 13.19 9.35
CA GLU A 227 20.45 12.80 10.27
C GLU A 227 20.53 13.76 11.44
N ALA A 228 20.99 13.27 12.59
CA ALA A 228 21.28 14.07 13.77
C ALA A 228 22.56 13.59 14.45
N THR A 229 23.35 14.53 14.96
CA THR A 229 24.60 14.24 15.68
C THR A 229 24.48 14.74 17.11
N SER A 230 24.92 13.94 18.07
CA SER A 230 24.91 14.32 19.49
C SER A 230 25.92 15.41 19.81
N ALA A 231 25.76 16.05 20.97
CA ALA A 231 26.86 16.77 21.59
C ALA A 231 28.03 15.81 21.90
N PRO A 232 29.29 16.27 21.83
CA PRO A 232 30.45 15.47 22.19
C PRO A 232 30.53 15.24 23.71
N VAL A 233 30.85 14.02 24.11
CA VAL A 233 31.07 13.60 25.50
C VAL A 233 32.54 13.23 25.72
N LYS A 234 33.07 13.50 26.92
CA LYS A 234 34.52 13.41 27.20
C LYS A 234 34.92 12.14 27.95
N LEU A 235 36.07 11.59 27.61
CA LEU A 235 36.73 10.55 28.40
C LEU A 235 38.03 11.10 29.00
N HIS A 236 38.13 11.03 30.32
CA HIS A 236 39.35 11.29 31.06
C HIS A 236 39.93 9.98 31.58
N VAL A 237 41.22 9.78 31.36
CA VAL A 237 41.92 8.60 31.85
C VAL A 237 43.03 9.03 32.80
N GLN A 238 42.90 8.65 34.07
CA GLN A 238 43.85 9.00 35.12
C GLN A 238 44.45 7.74 35.75
N GLU A 239 45.67 7.86 36.26
CA GLU A 239 46.31 6.79 37.02
C GLU A 239 45.53 6.50 38.31
N ASP A 240 45.55 5.24 38.75
CA ASP A 240 44.92 4.83 40.00
C ASP A 240 45.64 5.49 41.17
N ARG A 241 45.02 6.53 41.75
CA ARG A 241 45.46 7.10 43.01
C ARG A 241 44.76 6.29 44.11
N GLY A 242 45.37 5.15 44.44
CA GLY A 242 44.87 4.21 45.45
C GLY A 242 44.53 4.84 46.80
#